data_AF-A0A7Y2JBG8-F1
#
_entry.id   AF-A0A7Y2JBG8-F1
#
_cell.length_a   1.000
_cell.length_b   1.000
_cell.length_c   1.000
_cell.angle_alpha   90.00
_cell.angle_beta   90.00
_cell.angle_gamma   90.00
#
_symmetry.space_group_name_H-M   'P 1'
#
loop_
_entity.id
_entity.type
_entity.pdbx_description
1 polymer ?
#
loop_
_entity_poly.entity_id
_entity_poly.type
_entity_poly.pdbx_seq_one_letter_code
_entity_poly.pdbx_strand_id
1 'polypeptide(L)'
;MDKPDKLARVEQDVLAAMKRPGIGYLAALGCSATLFLTLLGLWGYQMSAGMGVSGLMNPVGWGVDITNFVFWVGIAHSGTLISAVLYLFRARFRTSFNRPAEAMTVFALLVAGLF
;
A
#
# COMPACT_ATOMS: atom_id res chain seq x y z
N MET A 1 7.78 23.05 -30.44
CA MET A 1 7.60 21.64 -30.05
C MET A 1 6.12 21.44 -29.83
N ASP A 2 5.47 20.79 -30.79
CA ASP A 2 4.01 20.79 -30.92
C ASP A 2 3.38 19.97 -29.76
N LYS A 3 2.19 20.35 -29.30
CA LYS A 3 1.47 19.65 -28.22
C LYS A 3 1.33 18.12 -28.39
N PRO A 4 1.09 17.55 -29.59
CA PRO A 4 0.98 16.10 -29.78
C PRO A 4 2.28 15.36 -29.44
N ASP A 5 3.45 15.97 -29.68
CA ASP A 5 4.75 15.33 -29.40
C ASP A 5 4.97 15.10 -27.90
N LYS A 6 4.44 15.97 -27.03
CA LYS A 6 4.59 15.83 -25.58
C LYS A 6 3.71 14.72 -25.00
N LEU A 7 2.48 14.59 -25.49
CA LEU A 7 1.55 13.56 -25.04
C LEU A 7 2.04 12.16 -25.45
N ALA A 8 2.54 12.03 -26.69
CA ALA A 8 3.12 10.80 -27.17
C ALA A 8 4.31 10.33 -26.31
N ARG A 9 5.15 11.26 -25.81
CA ARG A 9 6.25 10.92 -24.89
C ARG A 9 5.76 10.42 -23.54
N VAL A 10 4.80 11.11 -22.92
CA VAL A 10 4.22 10.69 -21.63
C VAL A 10 3.55 9.33 -21.76
N GLU A 11 2.84 9.09 -22.86
CA GLU A 11 2.26 7.78 -23.16
C GLU A 11 3.34 6.71 -23.27
N GLN A 12 4.40 6.94 -24.06
CA GLN A 12 5.51 6.01 -24.18
C GLN A 12 6.20 5.73 -22.84
N ASP A 13 6.37 6.73 -21.98
CA ASP A 13 6.97 6.59 -20.65
C ASP A 13 6.08 5.75 -19.71
N VAL A 14 4.77 5.95 -19.74
CA VAL A 14 3.81 5.15 -18.96
C VAL A 14 3.74 3.72 -19.50
N LEU A 15 3.71 3.54 -20.82
CA LEU A 15 3.73 2.22 -21.45
C LEU A 15 5.08 1.51 -21.22
N ALA A 16 6.18 2.25 -21.04
CA ALA A 16 7.47 1.67 -20.73
C ALA A 16 7.46 0.95 -19.38
N ALA A 17 6.63 1.36 -18.43
CA ALA A 17 6.44 0.66 -17.16
C ALA A 17 5.80 -0.73 -17.33
N MET A 18 5.14 -1.00 -18.47
CA MET A 18 4.58 -2.32 -18.81
C MET A 18 5.55 -3.22 -19.58
N LYS A 19 6.77 -2.76 -19.88
CA LYS A 19 7.79 -3.61 -20.52
C LYS A 19 8.21 -4.75 -19.59
N ARG A 20 8.83 -5.79 -20.18
CA ARG A 20 9.25 -6.98 -19.44
C ARG A 20 10.08 -6.59 -18.21
N PRO A 21 9.71 -7.07 -17.02
CA PRO A 21 10.39 -6.69 -15.78
C PRO A 21 11.83 -7.19 -15.77
N GLY A 22 12.73 -6.35 -15.27
CA GLY A 22 14.12 -6.73 -15.02
C GLY A 22 14.24 -7.72 -13.86
N ILE A 23 15.37 -8.41 -13.77
CA ILE A 23 15.63 -9.41 -12.71
C ILE A 23 15.53 -8.79 -11.32
N GLY A 24 15.95 -7.53 -11.13
CA GLY A 24 15.81 -6.82 -9.86
C GLY A 24 14.37 -6.62 -9.42
N TYR A 25 13.46 -6.29 -10.35
CA TYR A 25 12.03 -6.19 -10.05
C TYR A 25 11.45 -7.56 -9.67
N LEU A 26 11.80 -8.60 -10.42
CA LEU A 26 11.34 -9.97 -10.12
C LEU A 26 11.87 -10.46 -8.77
N ALA A 27 13.10 -10.14 -8.41
CA ALA A 27 13.66 -10.45 -7.09
C ALA A 27 12.92 -9.72 -5.97
N ALA A 28 12.64 -8.43 -6.14
CA ALA A 28 11.85 -7.65 -5.18
C ALA A 28 10.43 -8.20 -5.04
N LEU A 29 9.79 -8.56 -6.17
CA LEU A 29 8.46 -9.17 -6.18
C LEU A 29 8.46 -10.53 -5.45
N GLY A 30 9.45 -11.38 -5.72
CA GLY A 30 9.60 -12.67 -5.05
C GLY A 30 9.81 -12.54 -3.54
N CYS A 31 10.62 -11.57 -3.11
CA CYS A 31 10.82 -11.25 -1.70
C CYS A 31 9.50 -10.81 -1.04
N SER A 32 8.80 -9.84 -1.63
CA SER A 32 7.50 -9.36 -1.14
C SER A 32 6.45 -10.46 -1.10
N ALA A 33 6.38 -11.32 -2.12
CA ALA A 33 5.45 -12.45 -2.17
C ALA A 33 5.75 -13.49 -1.08
N THR A 34 7.03 -13.78 -0.83
CA THR A 34 7.44 -14.71 0.23
C THR A 34 7.03 -14.16 1.61
N LEU A 35 7.31 -12.88 1.88
CA LEU A 35 6.89 -12.23 3.13
C LEU A 35 5.37 -12.25 3.30
N PHE A 36 4.61 -11.95 2.25
CA PHE A 36 3.15 -12.00 2.28
C PHE A 36 2.62 -13.42 2.60
N LEU A 37 3.18 -14.46 1.98
CA LEU A 37 2.79 -15.84 2.25
C LEU A 37 3.12 -16.27 3.68
N THR A 38 4.28 -15.84 4.22
CA THR A 38 4.62 -16.13 5.62
C THR A 38 3.66 -15.45 6.60
N LEU A 39 3.26 -14.20 6.33
CA LEU A 39 2.27 -13.47 7.14
C LEU A 39 0.90 -14.17 7.12
N LEU A 40 0.43 -14.59 5.94
CA LEU A 40 -0.81 -15.36 5.83
C LEU A 40 -0.74 -16.69 6.58
N GLY A 41 0.41 -17.37 6.55
CA GLY A 41 0.64 -18.60 7.32
C GLY A 41 0.58 -18.38 8.83
N LEU A 42 1.22 -17.31 9.33
CA LEU A 42 1.17 -16.94 10.75
C LEU A 42 -0.23 -16.52 11.18
N TRP A 43 -0.95 -15.79 10.34
CA TRP A 43 -2.34 -15.40 10.60
C TRP A 43 -3.25 -16.64 10.68
N GLY A 44 -3.13 -17.59 9.75
CA GLY A 44 -3.85 -18.87 9.82
C GLY A 44 -3.46 -19.72 11.05
N TYR A 45 -2.20 -19.69 11.47
CA TYR A 45 -1.77 -20.31 12.72
C TYR A 45 -2.43 -19.65 13.93
N GLN A 46 -2.49 -18.31 13.99
CA GLN A 46 -3.17 -17.58 15.07
C GLN A 46 -4.68 -17.91 15.12
N MET A 47 -5.34 -18.09 13.97
CA MET A 47 -6.76 -18.50 13.94
C MET A 47 -6.99 -19.91 14.53
N SER A 48 -6.04 -20.83 14.37
CA SER A 48 -6.17 -22.22 14.85
C SER A 48 -5.68 -22.43 16.28
N ALA A 49 -4.55 -21.81 16.65
CA ALA A 49 -3.96 -21.90 17.99
C ALA A 49 -4.54 -20.88 18.99
N GLY A 50 -5.29 -19.88 18.50
CA GLY A 50 -5.99 -18.87 19.29
C GLY A 50 -5.20 -17.58 19.52
N MET A 51 -5.90 -16.57 20.04
CA MET A 51 -5.39 -15.21 20.28
C MET A 51 -4.27 -15.11 21.33
N GLY A 52 -4.01 -16.16 22.12
CA GLY A 52 -2.92 -16.16 23.09
C GLY A 52 -1.53 -16.13 22.43
N VAL A 53 -1.43 -16.62 21.18
CA VAL A 53 -0.16 -16.69 20.42
C VAL A 53 0.36 -15.30 20.06
N SER A 54 -0.52 -14.30 19.89
CA SER A 54 -0.11 -12.91 19.61
C SER A 54 0.45 -12.18 20.83
N GLY A 55 0.59 -12.86 21.98
CA GLY A 55 1.19 -12.32 23.20
C GLY A 55 0.25 -11.41 24.00
N LEU A 56 -1.06 -11.50 23.74
CA LEU A 56 -2.08 -10.77 24.50
C LEU A 56 -2.15 -11.33 25.93
N MET A 57 -2.15 -10.42 26.90
CA MET A 57 -2.23 -10.73 28.33
C MET A 57 -3.31 -9.88 28.97
N ASN A 58 -4.02 -10.39 29.98
CA ASN A 58 -4.91 -9.55 30.78
C ASN A 58 -4.06 -8.67 31.71
N PRO A 59 -4.18 -7.32 31.69
CA PRO A 59 -5.29 -6.51 31.15
C PRO A 59 -5.11 -5.92 29.74
N VAL A 60 -3.94 -6.07 29.10
CA VAL A 60 -3.65 -5.54 27.76
C VAL A 60 -4.11 -6.51 26.66
N GLY A 61 -5.42 -6.52 26.40
CA GLY A 61 -6.04 -7.43 25.41
C GLY A 61 -6.01 -6.96 23.95
N TRP A 62 -5.28 -5.89 23.63
CA TRP A 62 -5.34 -5.20 22.33
C TRP A 62 -4.00 -5.20 21.58
N GLY A 63 -2.89 -5.19 22.34
CA GLY A 63 -1.52 -5.42 21.89
C GLY A 63 -1.16 -4.94 20.47
N VAL A 64 -0.58 -5.85 19.70
CA VAL A 64 -0.07 -5.60 18.35
C VAL A 64 -1.19 -5.50 17.32
N ASP A 65 -2.31 -6.19 17.55
CA ASP A 65 -3.43 -6.25 16.60
C ASP A 65 -4.03 -4.85 16.38
N ILE A 66 -4.46 -4.17 17.45
CA ILE A 66 -5.06 -2.84 17.33
C ILE A 66 -4.01 -1.76 16.99
N THR A 67 -2.78 -1.91 17.47
CA THR A 67 -1.72 -0.96 17.14
C THR A 67 -1.42 -0.95 15.64
N ASN A 68 -1.35 -2.13 15.01
CA ASN A 68 -1.17 -2.24 13.56
C ASN A 68 -2.42 -1.77 12.81
N PHE A 69 -3.62 -2.10 13.27
CA PHE A 69 -4.86 -1.58 12.68
C PHE A 69 -4.83 -0.04 12.57
N VAL A 70 -4.56 0.65 13.68
CA VAL A 70 -4.51 2.13 13.70
C VAL A 70 -3.37 2.66 12.84
N PHE A 71 -2.21 2.01 12.85
CA PHE A 71 -1.07 2.38 12.01
C PHE A 71 -1.44 2.34 10.51
N TRP A 72 -2.04 1.26 10.03
CA TRP A 72 -2.44 1.11 8.64
C TRP A 72 -3.57 2.08 8.24
N VAL A 73 -4.53 2.33 9.13
CA VAL A 73 -5.55 3.37 8.94
C VAL A 73 -4.92 4.76 8.84
N GLY A 74 -3.89 5.05 9.65
CA GLY A 74 -3.15 6.30 9.58
C GLY A 74 -2.45 6.50 8.23
N ILE A 75 -1.83 5.45 7.70
CA ILE A 75 -1.24 5.44 6.35
C ILE A 75 -2.31 5.74 5.29
N ALA A 76 -3.49 5.13 5.39
CA ALA A 76 -4.59 5.38 4.47
C ALA A 76 -5.07 6.84 4.51
N HIS A 77 -5.11 7.47 5.70
CA HIS A 77 -5.53 8.86 5.83
C HIS A 77 -4.59 9.81 5.07
N SER A 78 -3.27 9.57 5.14
CA SER A 78 -2.27 10.36 4.41
C SER A 78 -2.55 10.42 2.90
N GLY A 79 -2.89 9.30 2.26
CA GLY A 79 -3.19 9.28 0.83
C GLY A 79 -4.49 10.01 0.48
N THR A 80 -5.52 9.96 1.34
CA THR A 80 -6.75 10.74 1.14
C THR A 80 -6.51 12.25 1.27
N LEU A 81 -5.64 12.66 2.20
CA LEU A 81 -5.22 14.06 2.34
C LEU A 81 -4.50 14.53 1.07
N ILE A 82 -3.55 13.77 0.54
CA ILE A 82 -2.83 14.10 -0.70
C ILE A 82 -3.81 14.27 -1.86
N SER A 83 -4.84 13.43 -1.98
CA SER A 83 -5.79 13.52 -3.09
C SER A 83 -6.79 14.69 -2.94
N ALA A 84 -7.46 14.78 -1.78
CA ALA A 84 -8.55 15.72 -1.55
C ALA A 84 -8.05 17.13 -1.17
N VAL A 85 -7.03 17.23 -0.33
CA VAL A 85 -6.54 18.52 0.18
C VAL A 85 -5.73 19.24 -0.90
N LEU A 86 -4.85 18.55 -1.63
CA LEU A 86 -4.14 19.17 -2.76
C LEU A 86 -5.10 19.61 -3.89
N TYR A 87 -6.24 18.92 -4.02
CA TYR A 87 -7.29 19.37 -4.92
C TYR A 87 -7.91 20.70 -4.47
N LEU A 88 -8.25 20.81 -3.18
CA LEU A 88 -8.83 22.02 -2.60
C LEU A 88 -7.90 23.23 -2.75
N PHE A 89 -6.60 23.05 -2.50
CA PHE A 89 -5.58 24.10 -2.67
C PHE A 89 -5.19 24.36 -4.13
N ARG A 90 -5.81 23.68 -5.11
CA ARG A 90 -5.51 23.80 -6.54
C ARG A 90 -4.02 23.64 -6.87
N ALA A 91 -3.33 22.76 -6.14
CA ALA A 91 -1.90 22.51 -6.34
C ALA A 91 -1.65 21.82 -7.69
N ARG A 92 -1.00 22.52 -8.64
CA ARG A 92 -0.79 22.01 -10.01
C ARG A 92 0.16 20.81 -10.12
N PHE A 93 0.98 20.52 -9.11
CA PHE A 93 1.91 19.39 -9.10
C PHE A 93 1.27 18.05 -8.70
N ARG A 94 -0.01 18.05 -8.29
CA ARG A 94 -0.70 16.86 -7.76
C ARG A 94 -0.89 15.72 -8.77
N THR A 95 -0.92 16.02 -10.06
CA THR A 95 -1.25 15.04 -11.13
C THR A 95 -0.27 13.87 -11.20
N SER A 96 1.00 14.07 -10.82
CA SER A 96 2.00 13.00 -10.81
C SER A 96 1.87 12.04 -9.63
N PHE A 97 1.30 12.50 -8.51
CA PHE A 97 1.27 11.75 -7.24
C PHE A 97 -0.11 11.22 -6.86
N ASN A 98 -1.20 11.74 -7.46
CA ASN A 98 -2.56 11.39 -7.06
C ASN A 98 -2.88 9.88 -7.21
N ARG A 99 -2.48 9.28 -8.34
CA ARG A 99 -2.76 7.88 -8.65
C ARG A 99 -2.01 6.87 -7.75
N PRO A 100 -0.69 7.02 -7.51
CA PRO A 100 -0.02 6.15 -6.54
C PRO A 100 -0.50 6.38 -5.10
N ALA A 101 -0.88 7.60 -4.73
CA ALA A 101 -1.44 7.89 -3.41
C ALA A 101 -2.80 7.19 -3.19
N GLU A 102 -3.67 7.17 -4.21
CA GLU A 102 -4.95 6.43 -4.17
C GLU A 102 -4.74 4.91 -4.12
N ALA A 103 -3.78 4.37 -4.88
CA ALA A 103 -3.43 2.96 -4.77
C ALA A 103 -2.94 2.60 -3.35
N MET A 104 -2.09 3.45 -2.77
CA MET A 104 -1.57 3.29 -1.41
C MET A 104 -2.68 3.26 -0.36
N THR A 105 -3.71 4.12 -0.47
CA THR A 105 -4.83 4.10 0.49
C THR A 105 -5.62 2.81 0.42
N VAL A 106 -5.92 2.30 -0.78
CA VAL A 106 -6.65 1.05 -0.96
C VAL A 106 -5.87 -0.12 -0.35
N PHE A 107 -4.57 -0.24 -0.65
CA PHE A 107 -3.74 -1.31 -0.07
C PHE A 107 -3.63 -1.20 1.45
N ALA A 108 -3.46 0.01 1.99
CA ALA A 108 -3.39 0.22 3.43
C ALA A 108 -4.70 -0.18 4.13
N LEU A 109 -5.87 0.13 3.54
CA LEU A 109 -7.17 -0.28 4.09
C LEU A 109 -7.41 -1.79 4.01
N LEU A 110 -6.97 -2.43 2.93
CA LEU A 110 -7.06 -3.89 2.81
C LEU A 110 -6.24 -4.59 3.90
N VAL A 111 -5.05 -4.08 4.20
CA VAL A 111 -4.21 -4.62 5.29
C VAL A 111 -4.79 -4.27 6.65
N ALA A 112 -5.32 -3.05 6.84
CA ALA A 112 -6.00 -2.68 8.08
C ALA A 112 -7.16 -3.62 8.39
N GLY A 113 -7.97 -4.01 7.39
CA GLY A 113 -9.11 -4.91 7.59
C GLY A 113 -8.76 -6.35 8.00
N LEU A 114 -7.47 -6.73 8.02
CA LEU A 114 -7.01 -8.04 8.50
C LEU A 114 -6.78 -8.10 10.02
N PHE A 115 -6.67 -6.93 10.67
CA PHE A 115 -6.45 -6.76 12.11
C PHE A 115 -7.76 -6.36 12.80
#